data_AF-A0AAV0X9N7-F1
#
_entry.id   AF-A0AAV0X9N7-F1
#
_cell.length_a   1.000
_cell.length_b   1.000
_cell.length_c   1.000
_cell.angle_alpha   90.00
_cell.angle_beta   90.00
_cell.angle_gamma   90.00
#
_symmetry.space_group_name_H-M   'P 1'
#
loop_
_entity.id
_entity.type
_entity.pdbx_description
1 polymer ?
#
loop_
_entity_poly.entity_id
_entity_poly.type
_entity_poly.pdbx_seq_one_letter_code
_entity_poly.pdbx_strand_id
1 'polypeptide(L)'
;MGFGSKDEWCGSIVKYSMFLSNFIIFIGGIVLVAISVYTLYDKSFIKELLGTNLFTGAVYILIVAGILLSLLSFLGCAGAVKEVKCMLLTYFIILFIIFIVMLVGGILCYVFRQRVQTTMQQEMLRTISYIVVESRATMTGGSTGLAESFPAAVVKRSTERNNRAI
;
A
#
# COMPACT_ATOMS: atom_id res chain seq x y z
N MET A 1 15.84 -44.19 -36.12
CA MET A 1 14.76 -43.94 -35.14
C MET A 1 15.43 -43.43 -33.88
N GLY A 2 15.31 -42.15 -33.56
CA GLY A 2 16.09 -41.51 -32.48
C GLY A 2 15.62 -40.10 -32.17
N PHE A 3 14.39 -39.97 -31.67
CA PHE A 3 13.80 -38.78 -31.07
C PHE A 3 12.68 -39.28 -30.14
N GLY A 4 12.94 -39.35 -28.83
CA GLY A 4 11.93 -39.86 -27.88
C GLY A 4 12.43 -39.99 -26.44
N SER A 5 13.28 -39.07 -25.98
CA SER A 5 13.74 -39.07 -24.57
C SER A 5 13.90 -37.67 -23.96
N LYS A 6 13.60 -36.58 -24.69
CA LYS A 6 13.64 -35.21 -24.14
C LYS A 6 12.28 -34.77 -23.56
N ASP A 7 11.23 -35.48 -23.94
CA ASP A 7 9.82 -35.15 -23.76
C ASP A 7 9.29 -35.64 -22.39
N GLU A 8 9.84 -36.73 -21.85
CA GLU A 8 9.51 -37.21 -20.49
C GLU A 8 10.17 -36.37 -19.38
N TRP A 9 11.37 -35.85 -19.63
CA TRP A 9 12.08 -34.92 -18.73
C TRP A 9 11.45 -33.52 -18.73
N CYS A 10 10.94 -33.08 -19.89
CA CYS A 10 10.33 -31.77 -20.05
C CYS A 10 9.10 -31.62 -19.13
N GLY A 11 8.21 -32.61 -19.12
CA GLY A 11 6.99 -32.59 -18.29
C GLY A 11 7.25 -32.53 -16.79
N SER A 12 8.30 -33.21 -16.31
CA SER A 12 8.69 -33.18 -14.90
C SER A 12 9.36 -31.86 -14.51
N ILE A 13 10.16 -31.27 -15.41
CA ILE A 13 10.78 -29.95 -15.22
C ILE A 13 9.74 -28.83 -15.11
N VAL A 14 8.70 -28.82 -15.96
CA VAL A 14 7.65 -27.79 -15.84
C VAL A 14 6.85 -27.93 -14.53
N LYS A 15 6.53 -29.16 -14.11
CA LYS A 15 5.87 -29.40 -12.81
C LYS A 15 6.74 -28.90 -11.64
N TYR A 16 8.04 -29.20 -11.66
CA TYR A 16 8.98 -28.79 -10.61
C TYR A 16 9.23 -27.27 -10.60
N SER A 17 9.35 -26.67 -11.80
CA SER A 17 9.51 -25.22 -11.98
C SER A 17 8.31 -24.44 -11.44
N MET A 18 7.09 -24.95 -11.64
CA MET A 18 5.87 -24.34 -11.14
C MET A 18 5.77 -24.39 -9.60
N PHE A 19 6.23 -25.49 -8.99
CA PHE A 19 6.26 -25.62 -7.54
C PHE A 19 7.31 -24.70 -6.90
N LEU A 20 8.53 -24.69 -7.46
CA LEU A 20 9.65 -23.91 -6.93
C LEU A 20 9.38 -22.41 -6.98
N SER A 21 8.88 -21.91 -8.11
CA SER A 21 8.54 -20.49 -8.28
C SER A 21 7.43 -20.04 -7.32
N ASN A 22 6.36 -20.83 -7.18
CA ASN A 22 5.31 -20.53 -6.21
C ASN A 22 5.83 -20.52 -4.77
N PHE A 23 6.78 -21.39 -4.41
CA PHE A 23 7.37 -21.41 -3.07
C PHE A 23 8.23 -20.17 -2.78
N ILE A 24 9.02 -19.72 -3.76
CA ILE A 24 9.81 -18.49 -3.63
C ILE A 24 8.89 -17.28 -3.47
N ILE A 25 7.81 -17.20 -4.26
CA ILE A 25 6.83 -16.09 -4.14
C ILE A 25 6.13 -16.14 -2.78
N PHE A 26 5.83 -17.34 -2.27
CA PHE A 26 5.24 -17.49 -0.93
C PHE A 26 6.15 -16.94 0.17
N ILE A 27 7.43 -17.31 0.17
CA ILE A 27 8.44 -16.76 1.10
C ILE A 27 8.55 -15.24 0.91
N GLY A 28 8.60 -14.77 -0.33
CA GLY A 28 8.62 -13.35 -0.66
C GLY A 28 7.43 -12.59 -0.06
N GLY A 29 6.22 -13.16 -0.15
CA GLY A 29 5.01 -12.60 0.45
C GLY A 29 5.10 -12.52 1.98
N ILE A 30 5.58 -13.59 2.64
CA ILE A 30 5.79 -13.58 4.10
C ILE A 30 6.79 -12.51 4.51
N VAL A 31 7.92 -12.40 3.80
CA VAL A 31 8.94 -11.38 4.05
C VAL A 31 8.36 -9.98 3.84
N LEU A 32 7.56 -9.77 2.79
CA LEU A 32 6.87 -8.51 2.55
C LEU A 32 5.93 -8.13 3.69
N VAL A 33 5.13 -9.07 4.20
CA VAL A 33 4.26 -8.85 5.35
C VAL A 33 5.09 -8.55 6.60
N ALA A 34 6.17 -9.30 6.85
CA ALA A 34 7.05 -9.09 7.98
C ALA A 34 7.70 -7.70 7.96
N ILE A 35 8.22 -7.25 6.81
CA ILE A 35 8.78 -5.90 6.64
C ILE A 35 7.69 -4.85 6.85
N SER A 36 6.50 -5.08 6.30
CA SER A 36 5.38 -4.14 6.43
C SER A 36 4.98 -3.99 7.90
N VAL A 37 4.83 -5.08 8.63
CA VAL A 37 4.52 -5.08 10.06
C VAL A 37 5.66 -4.49 10.89
N TYR A 38 6.91 -4.83 10.60
CA TYR A 38 8.08 -4.24 11.25
C TYR A 38 8.10 -2.72 11.12
N THR A 39 7.75 -2.23 9.93
CA THR A 39 7.61 -0.80 9.63
C THR A 39 6.49 -0.12 10.43
N LEU A 40 5.49 -0.87 10.94
CA LEU A 40 4.51 -0.34 11.90
C LEU A 40 5.06 -0.18 13.32
N TYR A 41 6.14 -0.84 13.68
CA TYR A 41 6.74 -0.66 15.00
C TYR A 41 7.72 0.52 14.98
N ASP A 42 8.56 0.62 13.95
CA ASP A 42 9.60 1.66 13.84
C ASP A 42 9.12 2.91 13.07
N LYS A 43 7.87 3.34 13.32
CA LYS A 43 7.22 4.39 12.52
C LYS A 43 7.84 5.78 12.73
N SER A 44 8.64 5.99 13.77
CA SER A 44 9.05 7.31 14.28
C SER A 44 9.85 8.13 13.26
N PHE A 45 10.82 7.49 12.60
CA PHE A 45 11.75 8.18 11.70
C PHE A 45 11.19 8.36 10.28
N ILE A 46 10.45 7.37 9.77
CA ILE A 46 9.93 7.41 8.39
C ILE A 46 8.69 8.32 8.27
N LYS A 47 7.89 8.45 9.35
CA LYS A 47 6.71 9.34 9.38
C LYS A 47 7.07 10.82 9.20
N GLU A 48 8.25 11.23 9.65
CA GLU A 48 8.72 12.62 9.59
C GLU A 48 9.14 13.01 8.16
N LEU A 49 9.64 12.05 7.38
CA LEU A 49 10.10 12.25 6.00
C LEU A 49 8.98 12.20 4.95
N LEU A 50 7.97 11.35 5.12
CA LEU A 50 6.94 11.07 4.09
C LEU A 50 5.52 11.57 4.43
N GLY A 51 5.30 12.12 5.63
CA GLY A 51 3.97 12.50 6.10
C GLY A 51 3.19 11.29 6.67
N THR A 52 2.69 11.46 7.89
CA THR A 52 2.07 10.41 8.72
C THR A 52 0.93 9.64 8.05
N ASN A 53 0.11 10.33 7.26
CA ASN A 53 -1.11 9.78 6.66
C ASN A 53 -0.82 8.94 5.41
N LEU A 54 0.14 9.38 4.59
CA LEU A 54 0.53 8.69 3.33
C LEU A 54 1.28 7.40 3.61
N PHE A 55 2.23 7.49 4.54
CA PHE A 55 3.04 6.34 4.92
C PHE A 55 2.18 5.24 5.55
N THR A 56 1.25 5.62 6.42
CA THR A 56 0.33 4.65 7.05
C THR A 56 -0.55 3.96 6.00
N GLY A 57 -1.08 4.71 5.03
CA GLY A 57 -1.87 4.14 3.93
C GLY A 57 -1.05 3.18 3.05
N ALA A 58 0.17 3.57 2.67
CA ALA A 58 1.05 2.75 1.84
C ALA A 58 1.44 1.44 2.52
N VAL A 59 1.78 1.48 3.81
CA VAL A 59 2.15 0.28 4.58
C VAL A 59 0.95 -0.65 4.75
N TYR A 60 -0.27 -0.13 4.93
CA TYR A 60 -1.47 -0.97 4.98
C TYR A 60 -1.74 -1.68 3.64
N ILE A 61 -1.55 -0.98 2.52
CA ILE A 61 -1.67 -1.58 1.17
C ILE A 61 -0.61 -2.68 0.98
N LEU A 62 0.63 -2.46 1.44
CA LEU A 62 1.70 -3.47 1.39
C LEU A 62 1.37 -4.73 2.21
N ILE A 63 0.76 -4.58 3.40
CA ILE A 63 0.29 -5.72 4.20
C ILE A 63 -0.76 -6.52 3.42
N VAL A 64 -1.79 -5.84 2.92
CA VAL A 64 -2.89 -6.50 2.19
C VAL A 64 -2.36 -7.18 0.93
N ALA A 65 -1.50 -6.49 0.16
CA ALA A 65 -0.87 -7.05 -1.02
C ALA A 65 0.00 -8.28 -0.70
N GLY A 66 0.81 -8.23 0.36
CA GLY A 66 1.64 -9.35 0.80
C GLY A 66 0.82 -10.58 1.20
N ILE A 67 -0.27 -10.39 1.97
CA ILE A 67 -1.18 -11.48 2.35
C ILE A 67 -1.85 -12.09 1.10
N LEU A 68 -2.34 -11.24 0.18
CA LEU A 68 -2.93 -11.71 -1.08
C LEU A 68 -1.91 -12.50 -1.91
N LEU A 69 -0.66 -12.04 -2.00
CA LEU A 69 0.42 -12.74 -2.70
C LEU A 69 0.70 -14.13 -2.09
N SER A 70 0.79 -14.20 -0.76
CA SER A 70 1.00 -15.48 -0.05
C SER A 70 -0.16 -16.44 -0.26
N LEU A 71 -1.42 -15.97 -0.22
CA LEU A 71 -2.60 -16.79 -0.48
C LEU A 71 -2.63 -17.30 -1.93
N LEU A 72 -2.33 -16.43 -2.89
CA LEU A 72 -2.25 -16.79 -4.31
C LEU A 72 -1.20 -17.88 -4.56
N SER A 73 -0.01 -17.75 -3.98
CA SER A 73 1.04 -18.78 -4.10
C SER A 73 0.64 -20.10 -3.44
N PHE A 74 -0.02 -20.06 -2.29
CA PHE A 74 -0.51 -21.27 -1.62
C PHE A 74 -1.59 -22.00 -2.45
N LEU A 75 -2.54 -21.24 -3.01
CA LEU A 75 -3.55 -21.75 -3.94
C LEU A 75 -2.92 -22.33 -5.22
N GLY A 76 -1.84 -21.71 -5.72
CA GLY A 76 -1.06 -22.19 -6.86
C GLY A 76 -0.39 -23.54 -6.58
N CYS A 77 0.15 -23.74 -5.37
CA CYS A 77 0.69 -25.04 -4.94
C CYS A 77 -0.42 -26.11 -4.84
N ALA A 78 -1.58 -25.78 -4.28
CA ALA A 78 -2.71 -26.70 -4.19
C ALA A 78 -3.24 -27.12 -5.57
N GLY A 79 -3.27 -26.19 -6.54
CA GLY A 79 -3.63 -26.46 -7.92
C GLY A 79 -2.62 -27.34 -8.68
N ALA A 80 -1.34 -27.28 -8.32
CA ALA A 80 -0.30 -28.15 -8.89
C ALA A 80 -0.34 -29.58 -8.35
N VAL A 81 -0.73 -29.77 -7.08
CA VAL A 81 -0.77 -31.09 -6.42
C VAL A 81 -2.05 -31.86 -6.74
N LYS A 82 -3.19 -31.17 -6.90
CA LYS A 82 -4.42 -31.85 -7.32
C LYS A 82 -4.53 -31.90 -8.84
N GLU A 83 -4.32 -33.08 -9.40
CA GLU A 83 -4.54 -33.44 -10.81
C GLU A 83 -6.03 -33.37 -11.25
N VAL A 84 -6.88 -32.66 -10.49
CA VAL A 84 -8.29 -32.40 -10.82
C VAL A 84 -8.41 -31.06 -11.53
N LYS A 85 -8.80 -31.10 -12.81
CA LYS A 85 -8.97 -29.91 -13.66
C LYS A 85 -9.83 -28.82 -13.02
N CYS A 86 -10.76 -29.18 -12.14
CA CYS A 86 -11.64 -28.25 -11.45
C CYS A 86 -10.88 -27.31 -10.48
N MET A 87 -9.85 -27.77 -9.76
CA MET A 87 -9.06 -26.89 -8.86
C MET A 87 -8.16 -25.93 -9.63
N LEU A 88 -7.55 -26.39 -10.72
CA LEU A 88 -6.73 -25.54 -11.58
C LEU A 88 -7.58 -24.44 -12.25
N LEU A 89 -8.80 -24.79 -12.66
CA LEU A 89 -9.75 -23.84 -13.25
C LEU A 89 -10.21 -22.80 -12.22
N THR A 90 -10.49 -23.21 -10.98
CA THR A 90 -10.86 -22.28 -9.90
C THR A 90 -9.72 -21.30 -9.59
N TYR A 91 -8.47 -21.79 -9.58
CA TYR A 91 -7.28 -20.93 -9.42
C TYR A 91 -7.18 -19.90 -10.55
N PHE A 92 -7.40 -20.33 -11.80
CA PHE A 92 -7.38 -19.43 -12.95
C PHE A 92 -8.48 -18.36 -12.87
N ILE A 93 -9.70 -18.73 -12.43
CA ILE A 93 -10.79 -17.78 -12.22
C ILE A 93 -10.43 -16.75 -11.15
N ILE A 94 -9.87 -17.18 -10.01
CA ILE A 94 -9.48 -16.26 -8.92
C ILE A 94 -8.39 -15.30 -9.41
N LEU A 95 -7.38 -15.81 -10.10
CA LEU A 95 -6.34 -14.97 -10.71
C LEU A 95 -6.91 -13.99 -11.72
N PHE A 96 -7.85 -14.43 -12.56
CA PHE A 96 -8.49 -13.58 -13.54
C PHE A 96 -9.28 -12.45 -12.87
N ILE A 97 -10.02 -12.74 -11.80
CA ILE A 97 -10.73 -11.72 -11.01
C ILE A 97 -9.75 -10.71 -10.42
N ILE A 98 -8.65 -11.17 -9.82
CA ILE A 98 -7.62 -10.29 -9.26
C ILE A 98 -6.97 -9.44 -10.34
N PHE A 99 -6.74 -10.00 -11.52
CA PHE A 99 -6.23 -9.27 -12.68
C PHE A 99 -7.18 -8.15 -13.08
N ILE A 100 -8.49 -8.41 -13.19
CA ILE A 100 -9.48 -7.38 -13.49
C ILE A 100 -9.50 -6.30 -12.40
N VAL A 101 -9.46 -6.68 -11.12
CA VAL A 101 -9.42 -5.72 -9.99
C VAL A 101 -8.16 -4.87 -10.03
N MET A 102 -6.99 -5.47 -10.29
CA MET A 102 -5.73 -4.74 -10.43
C MET A 102 -5.72 -3.82 -11.65
N LEU A 103 -6.31 -4.24 -12.77
CA LEU A 103 -6.41 -3.46 -13.99
C LEU A 103 -7.32 -2.24 -13.76
N VAL A 104 -8.50 -2.46 -13.20
CA VAL A 104 -9.44 -1.40 -12.81
C VAL A 104 -8.79 -0.46 -11.79
N GLY A 105 -8.18 -1.00 -10.73
CA GLY A 105 -7.47 -0.23 -9.72
C GLY A 105 -6.30 0.58 -10.30
N GLY A 106 -5.56 0.03 -11.25
CA GLY A 106 -4.47 0.70 -11.97
C GLY A 106 -4.98 1.85 -12.83
N ILE A 107 -6.08 1.65 -13.57
CA ILE A 107 -6.73 2.70 -14.36
C ILE A 107 -7.27 3.80 -13.44
N LEU A 108 -7.99 3.44 -12.37
CA LEU A 108 -8.48 4.43 -11.39
C LEU A 108 -7.32 5.21 -10.76
N CYS A 109 -6.24 4.54 -10.37
CA CYS A 109 -5.04 5.19 -9.84
C CYS A 109 -4.43 6.17 -10.86
N TYR A 110 -4.37 5.79 -12.13
CA TYR A 110 -3.86 6.65 -13.20
C TYR A 110 -4.74 7.88 -13.44
N VAL A 111 -6.05 7.69 -13.57
CA VAL A 111 -7.01 8.77 -13.83
C VAL A 111 -7.12 9.73 -12.63
N PHE A 112 -7.16 9.19 -11.41
CA PHE A 112 -7.27 9.99 -10.19
C PHE A 112 -5.92 10.48 -9.66
N ARG A 113 -4.81 10.27 -10.36
CA ARG A 113 -3.47 10.62 -9.89
C ARG A 113 -3.37 12.10 -9.46
N GLN A 114 -4.03 13.00 -10.20
CA GLN A 114 -4.09 14.42 -9.84
C GLN A 114 -4.88 14.68 -8.54
N ARG A 115 -6.01 14.02 -8.35
CA ARG A 115 -6.84 14.14 -7.13
C ARG A 115 -6.13 13.55 -5.92
N VAL A 116 -5.56 12.35 -6.09
CA VAL A 116 -4.73 11.68 -5.10
C VAL A 116 -3.57 12.58 -4.70
N GLN A 117 -2.85 13.18 -5.64
CA GLN A 117 -1.76 14.12 -5.31
C GLN A 117 -2.25 15.36 -4.54
N THR A 118 -3.36 15.98 -4.93
CA THR A 118 -3.88 17.16 -4.21
C THR A 118 -4.33 16.85 -2.79
N THR A 119 -5.00 15.71 -2.58
CA THR A 119 -5.41 15.24 -1.24
C THR A 119 -4.19 14.84 -0.43
N MET A 120 -3.21 14.16 -1.04
CA MET A 120 -1.96 13.76 -0.39
C MET A 120 -1.15 14.99 0.07
N GLN A 121 -1.07 16.04 -0.75
CA GLN A 121 -0.33 17.27 -0.44
C GLN A 121 -0.96 18.05 0.72
N GLN A 122 -2.29 18.09 0.80
CA GLN A 122 -2.99 18.77 1.90
C GLN A 122 -2.73 18.10 3.26
N GLU A 123 -2.70 16.76 3.30
CA GLU A 123 -2.37 16.01 4.51
C GLU A 123 -0.90 16.20 4.94
N MET A 124 0.01 16.27 3.96
CA MET A 124 1.43 16.54 4.21
C MET A 124 1.64 17.96 4.76
N LEU A 125 1.00 18.98 4.17
CA LEU A 125 1.09 20.38 4.61
C LEU A 125 0.48 20.61 5.99
N ARG A 126 -0.61 19.91 6.33
CA ARG A 126 -1.19 19.95 7.68
C ARG A 126 -0.26 19.37 8.73
N THR A 127 0.39 18.25 8.42
CA THR A 127 1.35 17.61 9.33
C THR A 127 2.56 18.50 9.57
N ILE A 128 3.12 19.09 8.51
CA ILE A 128 4.25 20.04 8.63
C ILE A 128 3.84 21.27 9.44
N SER A 129 2.65 21.83 9.19
CA SER A 129 2.16 23.00 9.93
C SER A 129 1.94 22.68 11.41
N TYR A 130 1.47 21.47 11.74
CA TYR A 130 1.33 21.00 13.13
C TYR A 130 2.68 20.78 13.81
N ILE A 131 3.64 20.10 13.16
CA ILE A 131 4.99 19.88 13.71
C ILE A 131 5.74 21.21 13.89
N VAL A 132 5.59 22.16 12.97
CA VAL A 132 6.21 23.49 13.08
C VAL A 132 5.55 24.33 14.18
N VAL A 133 4.23 24.23 14.35
CA VAL A 133 3.52 24.87 15.46
C VAL A 133 3.91 24.25 16.81
N GLU A 134 4.02 22.92 16.90
CA GLU A 134 4.44 22.18 18.09
C GLU A 134 5.92 22.43 18.43
N SER A 135 6.80 22.44 17.43
CA SER A 135 8.22 22.81 17.60
C SER A 135 8.38 24.28 17.98
N ARG A 136 7.52 25.18 17.47
CA ARG A 136 7.47 26.57 17.95
C ARG A 136 6.95 26.65 19.38
N ALA A 137 5.97 25.83 19.77
CA ALA A 137 5.46 25.77 21.14
C ALA A 137 6.50 25.23 22.13
N THR A 138 7.31 24.26 21.71
CA THR A 138 8.41 23.68 22.51
C THR A 138 9.61 24.64 22.61
N MET A 139 9.86 25.46 21.57
CA MET A 139 10.82 26.58 21.60
C MET A 139 10.30 27.80 22.39
N THR A 140 9.01 27.85 22.73
CA THR A 140 8.41 28.87 23.60
C THR A 140 7.95 28.27 24.93
N GLY A 141 8.78 27.44 25.55
CA GLY A 141 8.76 27.18 27.00
C GLY A 141 9.09 28.43 27.85
N GLY A 142 8.66 29.61 27.39
CA GLY A 142 8.85 30.91 28.01
C GLY A 142 7.79 31.88 27.49
N SER A 143 6.79 32.14 28.34
CA SER A 143 5.68 33.10 28.19
C SER A 143 4.41 32.63 27.49
N THR A 144 3.65 31.84 28.24
CA THR A 144 2.26 32.14 28.66
C THR A 144 1.43 33.11 27.80
N GLY A 145 0.34 32.60 27.21
CA GLY A 145 -0.95 33.33 27.22
C GLY A 145 -1.51 33.93 25.92
N LEU A 146 -0.95 33.66 24.73
CA LEU A 146 -1.39 34.37 23.51
C LEU A 146 -1.64 33.50 22.25
N ALA A 147 -1.73 32.17 22.36
CA ALA A 147 -1.87 31.28 21.19
C ALA A 147 -3.24 30.57 21.03
N GLU A 148 -4.15 30.63 22.02
CA GLU A 148 -5.49 30.06 21.85
C GLU A 148 -6.52 31.01 21.20
N SER A 149 -6.23 32.31 21.14
CA SER A 149 -7.15 33.32 20.61
C SER A 149 -6.90 33.72 19.14
N PHE A 150 -5.75 33.36 18.57
CA PHE A 150 -5.31 33.90 17.28
C PHE A 150 -5.89 33.21 16.02
N PRO A 151 -6.04 31.87 15.93
CA PRO A 151 -6.52 31.26 14.69
C PRO A 151 -8.03 31.46 14.45
N ALA A 152 -8.85 31.50 15.51
CA ALA A 152 -10.29 31.75 15.39
C ALA A 152 -10.62 33.22 15.05
N ALA A 153 -9.86 34.18 15.58
CA ALA A 153 -10.09 35.61 15.34
C ALA A 153 -9.69 36.08 13.93
N VAL A 154 -8.63 35.49 13.35
CA VAL A 154 -8.19 35.81 11.97
C VAL A 154 -9.16 35.22 10.94
N VAL A 155 -9.66 34.00 11.15
CA VAL A 155 -10.67 33.39 10.28
C VAL A 155 -11.97 34.19 10.30
N LYS A 156 -12.44 34.62 11.48
CA LYS A 156 -13.64 35.48 11.59
C LYS A 156 -13.47 36.83 10.87
N ARG A 157 -12.30 37.48 10.98
CA ARG A 157 -12.03 38.76 10.27
C ARG A 157 -11.97 38.62 8.75
N SER A 158 -11.55 37.46 8.24
CA SER A 158 -11.52 37.24 6.79
C SER A 158 -12.93 37.01 6.23
N THR A 159 -13.76 36.24 6.94
CA THR A 159 -15.15 36.00 6.55
C THR A 159 -16.03 37.25 6.68
N GLU A 160 -15.84 38.08 7.72
CA GLU A 160 -16.61 39.32 7.87
C GLU A 160 -16.23 40.38 6.80
N ARG A 161 -14.96 40.44 6.37
CA ARG A 161 -14.56 41.31 5.26
C ARG A 161 -15.09 40.82 3.91
N ASN A 162 -15.17 39.51 3.69
CA ASN A 162 -15.72 38.96 2.44
C ASN A 162 -17.24 39.18 2.32
N ASN A 163 -17.97 39.17 3.45
CA ASN A 163 -19.43 39.36 3.47
C ASN A 163 -19.87 40.84 3.47
N ARG A 164 -18.94 41.80 3.61
CA ARG A 164 -19.22 43.23 3.41
C ARG A 164 -18.85 43.74 2.01
N ALA A 165 -18.29 42.88 1.18
CA ALA A 165 -17.89 43.19 -0.20
C ALA A 165 -18.86 42.62 -1.25
N ILE A 166 -20.03 42.12 -0.81
CA ILE A 166 -21.16 41.68 -1.65
C ILE A 166 -22.38 42.50 -1.26
#